data_AF-A0A1X7U3V0-F1
#
_entry.id   AF-A0A1X7U3V0-F1
#
_cell.length_a   1.000
_cell.length_b   1.000
_cell.length_c   1.000
_cell.angle_alpha   90.00
_cell.angle_beta   90.00
_cell.angle_gamma   90.00
#
_symmetry.space_group_name_H-M   'P 1'
#
loop_
_entity.id
_entity.type
_entity.pdbx_description
1 polymer ?
#
loop_
_entity_poly.entity_id
_entity_poly.type
_entity_poly.pdbx_seq_one_letter_code
_entity_poly.pdbx_strand_id
1 'polypeptide(L)'
;MAAKMVYESFFVDDGLIGADSIVEAIHSRKEMQELFAKGGFLLRKSNYNVLQVLESIEPDLIDTQEVHTISDPDLEYTKTLGLERNVRSDCFCITVSKTLSTSNLTKCTLVSNIAKVFDVLGLFSSTTIKIKILLQRLWESKVGWDELAPAYITEVWLRWESELKSLSGFRVPRYYFPEITHLHRLQLHGFSDASEDAYVAVVYFRSQDLNGTIGTSIVLAKSRVAPIERLSIPRLKLCGALMLSQLLHYLKNLLKLSISQVYA
;
A
#
# COMPACT_ATOMS: atom_id res chain seq x y z
N MET A 1 10.35 24.32 11.98
CA MET A 1 9.26 23.34 11.72
C MET A 1 9.84 22.02 11.18
N ALA A 2 10.90 22.08 10.37
CA ALA A 2 11.64 20.94 9.84
C ALA A 2 12.02 19.83 10.84
N ALA A 3 12.53 20.13 12.05
CA ALA A 3 12.99 19.08 12.97
C ALA A 3 11.89 18.08 13.36
N LYS A 4 10.66 18.56 13.58
CA LYS A 4 9.50 17.70 13.87
C LYS A 4 9.12 16.86 12.65
N MET A 5 9.10 17.48 11.46
CA MET A 5 8.83 16.76 10.20
C MET A 5 9.85 15.64 9.98
N VAL A 6 11.15 15.91 10.20
CA VAL A 6 12.19 14.88 10.05
C VAL A 6 11.95 13.71 11.00
N TYR A 7 11.58 13.98 12.26
CA TYR A 7 11.32 12.94 13.24
C TYR A 7 10.07 12.10 12.93
N GLU A 8 9.04 12.69 12.32
CA GLU A 8 7.75 12.02 12.09
C GLU A 8 7.59 11.44 10.67
N SER A 9 8.37 11.90 9.70
CA SER A 9 8.15 11.63 8.27
C SER A 9 9.26 10.82 7.60
N PHE A 10 10.35 10.51 8.30
CA PHE A 10 11.44 9.69 7.75
C PHE A 10 11.35 8.23 8.18
N PHE A 11 11.60 7.34 7.24
CA PHE A 11 11.87 5.94 7.47
C PHE A 11 13.28 5.64 6.97
N VAL A 12 14.24 5.55 7.91
CA VAL A 12 15.67 5.43 7.59
C VAL A 12 16.13 6.60 6.71
N ASP A 13 16.40 6.37 5.43
CA ASP A 13 16.87 7.34 4.45
C ASP A 13 15.74 7.95 3.59
N ASP A 14 14.54 7.38 3.63
CA ASP A 14 13.40 7.83 2.84
C ASP A 14 12.51 8.81 3.63
N GLY A 15 12.27 10.00 3.06
CA GLY A 15 11.38 11.02 3.64
C GLY A 15 10.05 11.14 2.89
N LEU A 16 8.92 11.04 3.60
CA LEU A 16 7.58 11.16 3.04
C LEU A 16 6.83 12.37 3.60
N ILE A 17 6.70 13.42 2.80
CA ILE A 17 6.32 14.75 3.29
C ILE A 17 5.24 15.34 2.38
N GLY A 18 4.34 16.11 2.99
CA GLY A 18 3.26 16.82 2.29
C GLY A 18 2.94 18.13 2.99
N ALA A 19 2.18 18.98 2.30
CA ALA A 19 1.65 20.24 2.82
C ALA A 19 0.31 20.55 2.13
N ASP A 20 -0.48 21.42 2.75
CA ASP A 20 -1.81 21.80 2.25
C ASP A 20 -1.73 22.92 1.20
N SER A 21 -0.55 23.54 1.02
CA SER A 21 -0.29 24.54 -0.01
C SER A 21 1.08 24.40 -0.67
N ILE A 22 1.20 24.92 -1.88
CA ILE A 22 2.46 24.95 -2.66
C ILE A 22 3.53 25.77 -1.94
N VAL A 23 3.14 26.90 -1.35
CA VAL A 23 4.04 27.78 -0.62
C VAL A 23 4.61 27.07 0.60
N GLU A 24 3.78 26.39 1.38
CA GLU A 24 4.21 25.60 2.54
C GLU A 24 5.08 24.41 2.13
N ALA A 25 4.75 23.73 1.03
CA ALA A 25 5.57 22.62 0.51
C ALA A 25 6.99 23.08 0.17
N ILE A 26 7.11 24.19 -0.58
CA ILE A 26 8.41 24.77 -0.96
C ILE A 26 9.16 25.23 0.29
N HIS A 27 8.49 25.91 1.21
CA HIS A 27 9.11 26.42 2.43
C HIS A 27 9.62 25.28 3.32
N SER A 28 8.78 24.27 3.58
CA SER A 28 9.12 23.10 4.40
C SER A 28 10.31 22.35 3.80
N ARG A 29 10.31 22.13 2.47
CA ARG A 29 11.44 21.50 1.76
C ARG A 29 12.75 22.25 2.00
N LYS A 30 12.74 23.58 1.84
CA LYS A 30 13.94 24.42 2.05
C LYS A 30 14.45 24.31 3.48
N GLU A 31 13.58 24.43 4.48
CA GLU A 31 13.99 24.28 5.89
C GLU A 31 14.64 22.91 6.15
N MET A 32 14.13 21.84 5.52
CA MET A 32 14.68 20.50 5.68
C MET A 32 16.03 20.35 4.99
N GLN A 33 16.18 20.87 3.77
CA GLN A 33 17.47 20.86 3.07
C GLN A 33 18.55 21.54 3.92
N GLU A 34 18.23 22.71 4.50
CA GLU A 34 19.13 23.45 5.38
C GLU A 34 19.45 22.67 6.67
N LEU A 35 18.45 22.01 7.25
CA LEU A 35 18.64 21.20 8.46
C LEU A 35 19.57 20.01 8.20
N PHE A 36 19.36 19.26 7.12
CA PHE A 36 20.22 18.13 6.75
C PHE A 36 21.63 18.59 6.35
N ALA A 37 21.75 19.74 5.67
CA ALA A 37 23.04 20.32 5.31
C ALA A 37 23.91 20.62 6.54
N LYS A 38 23.32 21.04 7.67
CA LYS A 38 24.04 21.21 8.95
C LYS A 38 24.64 19.90 9.48
N GLY A 39 24.03 18.77 9.14
CA GLY A 39 24.54 17.42 9.44
C GLY A 39 25.49 16.86 8.37
N GLY A 40 25.81 17.63 7.32
CA GLY A 40 26.62 17.16 6.19
C GLY A 40 25.86 16.29 5.19
N PHE A 41 24.53 16.26 5.26
CA PHE A 41 23.68 15.49 4.37
C PHE A 41 23.02 16.39 3.33
N LEU A 42 22.81 15.85 2.13
CA LEU A 42 22.07 16.52 1.06
C LEU A 42 20.88 15.63 0.69
N LEU A 43 19.66 16.12 0.91
CA LEU A 43 18.46 15.44 0.42
C LEU A 43 18.46 15.53 -1.11
N ARG A 44 18.23 14.38 -1.76
CA ARG A 44 18.23 14.21 -3.21
C ARG A 44 17.02 13.36 -3.61
N LYS A 45 16.82 13.17 -4.92
CA LYS A 45 15.70 12.39 -5.47
C LYS A 45 14.33 12.90 -5.00
N SER A 46 14.18 14.22 -4.97
CA SER A 46 12.91 14.85 -4.67
C SER A 46 11.89 14.54 -5.76
N ASN A 47 10.70 14.09 -5.36
CA ASN A 47 9.61 13.77 -6.29
C ASN A 47 8.28 14.29 -5.72
N TYR A 48 7.59 15.15 -6.47
CA TYR A 48 6.37 15.84 -6.05
C TYR A 48 5.29 15.74 -7.13
N ASN A 49 4.04 15.68 -6.70
CA ASN A 49 2.87 15.62 -7.58
C ASN A 49 2.54 16.98 -8.24
N VAL A 50 3.13 18.08 -7.76
CA VAL A 50 2.88 19.45 -8.24
C VAL A 50 4.11 20.01 -8.95
N LEU A 51 3.95 20.39 -10.24
CA LEU A 51 5.06 20.90 -11.06
C LEU A 51 5.72 22.15 -10.49
N GLN A 52 4.94 23.10 -9.97
CA GLN A 52 5.46 24.34 -9.38
C GLN A 52 6.41 24.10 -8.19
N VAL A 53 6.21 22.99 -7.46
CA VAL A 53 7.13 22.59 -6.39
C VAL A 53 8.43 22.05 -7.00
N LEU A 54 8.35 21.21 -8.04
CA LEU A 54 9.52 20.67 -8.74
C LEU A 54 10.37 21.76 -9.40
N GLU A 55 9.75 22.76 -10.03
CA GLU A 55 10.43 23.91 -10.64
C GLU A 55 11.22 24.75 -9.63
N SER A 56 10.91 24.64 -8.33
CA SER A 56 11.64 25.31 -7.26
C SER A 56 12.89 24.56 -6.76
N ILE A 57 13.20 23.41 -7.36
CA ILE A 57 14.28 22.49 -6.95
C ILE A 57 15.40 22.53 -7.98
N GLU A 58 16.64 22.47 -7.51
CA GLU A 58 17.80 22.34 -8.39
C GLU A 58 17.73 21.00 -9.15
N PRO A 59 18.03 20.97 -10.47
CA PRO A 59 17.82 19.78 -11.30
C PRO A 59 18.53 18.52 -10.82
N ASP A 60 19.68 18.65 -10.16
CA ASP A 60 20.49 17.56 -9.61
C ASP A 60 19.91 16.94 -8.33
N LEU A 61 18.95 17.62 -7.69
CA LEU A 61 18.25 17.16 -6.49
C LEU A 61 16.90 16.50 -6.79
N ILE A 62 16.41 16.61 -8.03
CA ILE A 62 15.16 15.98 -8.48
C ILE A 62 15.43 14.50 -8.78
N ASP A 63 14.44 13.64 -8.53
CA ASP A 63 14.55 12.25 -8.95
C ASP A 63 14.49 12.16 -10.48
N THR A 64 15.65 11.97 -11.10
CA THR A 64 15.78 11.74 -12.55
C THR A 64 15.81 10.26 -12.89
N GLN A 65 15.58 9.34 -11.92
CA GLN A 65 15.42 7.92 -12.25
C GLN A 65 14.37 7.85 -13.34
N GLU A 66 14.80 7.33 -14.49
CA GLU A 66 14.04 7.18 -15.72
C GLU A 66 12.55 7.16 -15.41
N VAL A 67 11.88 8.28 -15.71
CA VAL A 67 10.56 8.20 -16.30
C VAL A 67 10.74 7.13 -17.36
N HIS A 68 10.34 5.89 -17.08
CA HIS A 68 10.25 4.90 -18.11
C HIS A 68 9.30 5.55 -19.09
N THR A 69 9.86 6.10 -20.17
CA THR A 69 9.14 6.60 -21.33
C THR A 69 8.53 5.37 -22.00
N ILE A 70 7.63 4.70 -21.28
CA ILE A 70 6.60 3.86 -21.82
C ILE A 70 5.64 4.87 -22.40
N SER A 71 5.24 4.62 -23.64
CA SER A 71 4.47 5.44 -24.55
C SER A 71 3.04 5.76 -24.07
N ASP A 72 2.86 6.01 -22.79
CA ASP A 72 1.60 6.24 -22.11
C ASP A 72 1.81 7.31 -21.01
N PRO A 73 1.30 8.54 -21.20
CA PRO A 73 1.43 9.66 -20.28
C PRO A 73 0.89 9.39 -18.85
N ASP A 74 0.15 8.30 -18.66
CA ASP A 74 -0.46 7.91 -17.38
C ASP A 74 0.40 6.95 -16.52
N LEU A 75 1.62 6.59 -16.94
CA LEU A 75 2.42 5.50 -16.33
C LEU A 75 3.73 5.94 -15.62
N GLU A 76 3.78 7.12 -14.99
CA GLU A 76 4.88 7.47 -14.08
C GLU A 76 4.72 6.78 -12.72
N TYR A 77 5.17 5.53 -12.59
CA TYR A 77 5.18 4.81 -11.31
C TYR A 77 6.56 4.84 -10.67
N THR A 78 6.60 5.26 -9.41
CA THR A 78 7.79 5.18 -8.56
C THR A 78 7.50 4.23 -7.41
N LYS A 79 8.51 3.45 -7.00
CA LYS A 79 8.43 2.67 -5.76
C LYS A 79 8.76 3.57 -4.58
N THR A 80 7.84 3.66 -3.62
CA THR A 80 8.05 4.39 -2.36
C THR A 80 7.78 3.45 -1.20
N LEU A 81 8.80 3.19 -0.36
CA LEU A 81 8.73 2.22 0.74
C LEU A 81 8.19 0.84 0.32
N GLY A 82 8.52 0.41 -0.89
CA GLY A 82 8.10 -0.88 -1.47
C GLY A 82 6.69 -0.88 -2.09
N LEU A 83 5.93 0.22 -2.03
CA LEU A 83 4.63 0.35 -2.70
C LEU A 83 4.80 1.07 -4.05
N GLU A 84 4.04 0.64 -5.06
CA GLU A 84 3.97 1.38 -6.32
C GLU A 84 3.01 2.57 -6.20
N ARG A 85 3.52 3.75 -6.52
CA ARG A 85 2.79 5.01 -6.48
C ARG A 85 2.91 5.70 -7.83
N ASN A 86 1.77 6.17 -8.34
CA ASN A 86 1.76 7.16 -9.41
C ASN A 86 1.85 8.55 -8.76
N VAL A 87 2.94 9.27 -9.02
CA VAL A 87 3.18 10.55 -8.33
C VAL A 87 2.24 11.63 -8.85
N ARG A 88 2.01 11.71 -10.16
CA ARG A 88 1.16 12.72 -10.79
C ARG A 88 -0.28 12.69 -10.27
N SER A 89 -0.89 11.51 -10.24
CA SER A 89 -2.25 11.29 -9.75
C SER A 89 -2.35 11.08 -8.23
N ASP A 90 -1.20 11.02 -7.55
CA ASP A 90 -1.09 10.77 -6.12
C ASP A 90 -1.87 9.54 -5.61
N CYS A 91 -1.72 8.43 -6.32
CA CYS A 91 -2.44 7.18 -6.06
C CYS A 91 -1.50 6.00 -5.87
N PHE A 92 -1.87 5.07 -4.99
CA PHE A 92 -1.27 3.75 -4.90
C PHE A 92 -1.85 2.81 -5.96
N CYS A 93 -0.99 1.93 -6.46
CA CYS A 93 -1.32 0.90 -7.44
C CYS A 93 -0.81 -0.45 -6.96
N ILE A 94 -1.47 -1.53 -7.38
CA ILE A 94 -0.91 -2.86 -7.16
C ILE A 94 0.27 -3.06 -8.10
N THR A 95 1.36 -3.64 -7.58
CA THR A 95 2.50 -4.05 -8.40
C THR A 95 2.08 -5.13 -9.40
N VAL A 96 1.79 -4.70 -10.64
CA VAL A 96 1.60 -5.60 -11.78
C VAL A 96 2.95 -5.73 -12.48
N SER A 97 3.86 -6.49 -11.87
CA SER A 97 5.19 -6.64 -12.42
C SER A 97 5.12 -7.37 -13.77
N LYS A 98 5.58 -6.72 -14.85
CA LYS A 98 5.79 -7.36 -16.16
C LYS A 98 6.83 -8.50 -16.12
N THR A 99 7.53 -8.66 -14.99
CA THR A 99 8.58 -9.68 -14.79
C THR A 99 8.10 -10.93 -14.05
N LEU A 100 6.79 -11.13 -13.91
CA LEU A 100 6.26 -12.41 -13.42
C LEU A 100 6.48 -13.47 -14.49
N SER A 101 7.35 -14.44 -14.20
CA SER A 101 7.58 -15.57 -15.10
C SER A 101 6.32 -16.44 -15.17
N THR A 102 5.86 -16.75 -16.37
CA THR A 102 4.68 -17.61 -16.61
C THR A 102 5.04 -18.96 -17.25
N SER A 103 6.30 -19.14 -17.65
CA SER A 103 6.84 -20.41 -18.17
C SER A 103 7.64 -21.15 -17.11
N ASN A 104 7.68 -22.49 -17.20
CA ASN A 104 8.46 -23.38 -16.33
C ASN A 104 8.31 -23.06 -14.84
N LEU A 105 7.06 -23.06 -14.37
CA LEU A 105 6.69 -22.70 -13.01
C LEU A 105 7.15 -23.78 -12.02
N THR A 106 8.40 -23.68 -11.55
CA THR A 106 8.90 -24.43 -10.40
C THR A 106 8.45 -23.81 -9.09
N LYS A 107 8.58 -24.54 -7.97
CA LYS A 107 8.31 -23.96 -6.65
C LYS A 107 9.12 -22.70 -6.40
N CYS A 108 10.42 -22.71 -6.72
CA CYS A 108 11.29 -21.56 -6.54
C CYS A 108 10.80 -20.34 -7.34
N THR A 109 10.43 -20.53 -8.61
CA THR A 109 9.92 -19.44 -9.45
C THR A 109 8.59 -18.88 -8.93
N LEU A 110 7.65 -19.73 -8.47
CA LEU A 110 6.38 -19.29 -7.90
C LEU A 110 6.58 -18.51 -6.60
N VAL A 111 7.42 -19.00 -5.68
CA VAL A 111 7.74 -18.29 -4.43
C VAL A 111 8.38 -16.93 -4.74
N SER A 112 9.33 -16.88 -5.67
CA SER A 112 9.97 -15.63 -6.12
C SER A 112 8.94 -14.66 -6.72
N ASN A 113 8.06 -15.15 -7.58
CA ASN A 113 6.99 -14.35 -8.18
C ASN A 113 6.02 -13.80 -7.13
N ILE A 114 5.60 -14.61 -6.15
CA ILE A 114 4.72 -14.20 -5.05
C ILE A 114 5.39 -13.12 -4.19
N ALA A 115 6.70 -13.26 -3.91
CA ALA A 115 7.45 -12.30 -3.12
C ALA A 115 7.58 -10.91 -3.80
N LYS A 116 7.49 -10.84 -5.13
CA LYS A 116 7.47 -9.57 -5.88
C LYS A 116 6.16 -8.79 -5.70
N VAL A 117 5.08 -9.44 -5.25
CA VAL A 117 3.77 -8.82 -5.05
C VAL A 117 3.69 -8.31 -3.62
N PHE A 118 3.83 -6.99 -3.45
CA PHE A 118 3.95 -6.36 -2.15
C PHE A 118 2.72 -5.49 -1.84
N ASP A 119 2.16 -5.65 -0.64
CA ASP A 119 0.98 -4.92 -0.17
C ASP A 119 1.05 -4.73 1.35
N VAL A 120 1.85 -3.75 1.77
CA VAL A 120 2.09 -3.44 3.20
C VAL A 120 0.82 -3.03 3.92
N LEU A 121 -0.02 -2.26 3.22
CA LEU A 121 -1.21 -1.64 3.78
C LEU A 121 -2.46 -2.54 3.62
N GLY A 122 -2.37 -3.65 2.88
CA GLY A 122 -3.50 -4.53 2.63
C GLY A 122 -4.54 -3.94 1.67
N LEU A 123 -4.20 -2.89 0.91
CA LEU A 123 -5.11 -2.20 0.00
C LEU A 123 -5.62 -3.13 -1.10
N PHE A 124 -4.83 -4.15 -1.44
CA PHE A 124 -5.12 -5.16 -2.44
C PHE A 124 -5.22 -6.56 -1.81
N SER A 125 -5.59 -6.62 -0.53
CA SER A 125 -5.66 -7.85 0.25
C SER A 125 -6.58 -8.91 -0.36
N SER A 126 -7.63 -8.51 -1.07
CA SER A 126 -8.53 -9.40 -1.83
C SER A 126 -7.81 -10.15 -2.96
N THR A 127 -6.78 -9.54 -3.54
CA THR A 127 -5.95 -10.13 -4.61
C THR A 127 -4.77 -10.90 -4.01
N THR A 128 -4.10 -10.33 -3.01
CA THR A 128 -2.90 -10.95 -2.42
C THR A 128 -3.20 -12.17 -1.55
N ILE A 129 -4.41 -12.28 -0.97
CA ILE A 129 -4.77 -13.48 -0.19
C ILE A 129 -4.83 -14.74 -1.06
N LYS A 130 -5.28 -14.63 -2.32
CA LYS A 130 -5.38 -15.76 -3.25
C LYS A 130 -4.00 -16.43 -3.48
N ILE A 131 -2.95 -15.63 -3.68
CA ILE A 131 -1.59 -16.16 -3.86
C ILE A 131 -0.98 -16.67 -2.56
N LYS A 132 -1.34 -16.11 -1.40
CA LYS A 132 -0.92 -16.65 -0.11
C LYS A 132 -1.54 -18.04 0.15
N ILE A 133 -2.82 -18.23 -0.19
CA ILE A 133 -3.48 -19.54 -0.15
C ILE A 133 -2.78 -20.50 -1.13
N LEU A 134 -2.49 -20.05 -2.35
CA LEU A 134 -1.79 -20.86 -3.34
C LEU A 134 -0.40 -21.30 -2.85
N LEU A 135 0.34 -20.41 -2.18
CA LEU A 135 1.64 -20.72 -1.57
C LEU A 135 1.54 -21.81 -0.51
N GLN A 136 0.48 -21.79 0.32
CA GLN A 136 0.22 -22.85 1.28
C GLN A 136 -0.01 -24.19 0.58
N ARG A 137 -0.87 -24.22 -0.45
CA ARG A 137 -1.14 -25.44 -1.24
C ARG A 137 0.11 -25.97 -1.95
N LEU A 138 0.96 -25.07 -2.44
CA LEU A 138 2.24 -25.42 -3.04
C LEU A 138 3.17 -26.09 -2.02
N TRP A 139 3.17 -25.66 -0.75
CA TRP A 139 3.90 -26.37 0.31
C TRP A 139 3.31 -27.75 0.62
N GLU A 140 1.99 -27.87 0.68
CA GLU A 140 1.29 -29.14 0.92
C GLU A 140 1.53 -30.18 -0.19
N SER A 141 1.82 -29.72 -1.42
CA SER A 141 2.15 -30.61 -2.54
C SER A 141 3.51 -31.32 -2.41
N LYS A 142 4.36 -30.91 -1.46
CA LYS A 142 5.69 -31.51 -1.17
C LYS A 142 6.67 -31.59 -2.35
N VAL A 143 6.45 -30.83 -3.43
CA VAL A 143 7.42 -30.73 -4.53
C VAL A 143 8.75 -30.12 -4.08
N GLY A 144 9.84 -30.42 -4.76
CA GLY A 144 11.15 -29.81 -4.57
C GLY A 144 11.19 -28.32 -4.99
N TRP A 145 12.31 -27.64 -4.75
CA TRP A 145 12.49 -26.23 -5.12
C TRP A 145 12.55 -26.02 -6.64
N ASP A 146 13.33 -26.87 -7.33
CA ASP A 146 13.54 -26.81 -8.79
C ASP A 146 12.57 -27.72 -9.56
N GLU A 147 11.68 -28.41 -8.84
CA GLU A 147 10.64 -29.23 -9.45
C GLU A 147 9.48 -28.38 -9.95
N LEU A 148 8.89 -28.79 -11.08
CA LEU A 148 7.69 -28.18 -11.63
C LEU A 148 6.54 -28.29 -10.64
N ALA A 149 5.82 -27.19 -10.45
CA ALA A 149 4.63 -27.18 -9.65
C ALA A 149 3.53 -28.04 -10.30
N PRO A 150 2.66 -28.68 -9.51
CA PRO A 150 1.55 -29.46 -10.04
C PRO A 150 0.63 -28.64 -10.95
N ALA A 151 0.03 -29.27 -11.95
CA ALA A 151 -0.83 -28.59 -12.94
C ALA A 151 -1.96 -27.76 -12.29
N TYR A 152 -2.60 -28.28 -11.23
CA TYR A 152 -3.66 -27.54 -10.54
C TYR A 152 -3.17 -26.26 -9.84
N ILE A 153 -1.89 -26.18 -9.45
CA ILE A 153 -1.29 -24.97 -8.88
C ILE A 153 -0.96 -23.99 -10.00
N THR A 154 -0.36 -24.47 -11.09
CA THR A 154 0.04 -23.62 -12.22
C THR A 154 -1.18 -23.01 -12.92
N GLU A 155 -2.27 -23.76 -13.07
CA GLU A 155 -3.54 -23.25 -13.60
C GLU A 155 -4.11 -22.09 -12.75
N VAL A 156 -4.11 -22.24 -11.42
CA VAL A 156 -4.59 -21.18 -10.51
C VAL A 156 -3.66 -19.97 -10.57
N TRP A 157 -2.35 -20.17 -10.62
CA TRP A 157 -1.38 -19.09 -10.79
C TRP A 157 -1.60 -18.30 -12.08
N LEU A 158 -1.70 -19.00 -13.22
CA LEU A 158 -1.87 -18.36 -14.53
C LEU A 158 -3.19 -17.60 -14.61
N ARG A 159 -4.27 -18.15 -14.04
CA ARG A 159 -5.55 -17.44 -13.93
C ARG A 159 -5.41 -16.17 -13.08
N TRP A 160 -4.81 -16.28 -11.90
CA TRP A 160 -4.60 -15.15 -11.01
C TRP A 160 -3.75 -14.06 -11.67
N GLU A 161 -2.68 -14.44 -12.37
CA GLU A 161 -1.81 -13.50 -13.10
C GLU A 161 -2.58 -12.76 -14.21
N SER A 162 -3.43 -13.48 -14.94
CA SER A 162 -4.29 -12.87 -15.94
C SER A 162 -5.34 -11.92 -15.32
N GLU A 163 -5.93 -12.29 -14.18
CA GLU A 163 -6.86 -11.42 -13.44
C GLU A 163 -6.13 -10.18 -12.90
N LEU A 164 -4.90 -10.32 -12.43
CA LEU A 164 -4.10 -9.22 -11.91
C LEU A 164 -3.91 -8.10 -12.95
N LYS A 165 -3.72 -8.46 -14.23
CA LYS A 165 -3.59 -7.48 -15.32
C LYS A 165 -4.83 -6.59 -15.46
N SER A 166 -6.03 -7.09 -15.14
CA SER A 166 -7.26 -6.29 -15.15
C SER A 166 -7.29 -5.21 -14.06
N LEU A 167 -6.49 -5.38 -12.99
CA LEU A 167 -6.36 -4.40 -11.91
C LEU A 167 -5.31 -3.33 -12.19
N SER A 168 -4.66 -3.36 -13.36
CA SER A 168 -3.66 -2.36 -13.76
C SER A 168 -4.21 -0.93 -13.82
N GLY A 169 -5.52 -0.75 -13.98
CA GLY A 169 -6.21 0.55 -13.93
C GLY A 169 -6.79 0.92 -12.56
N PHE A 170 -6.78 0.01 -11.59
CA PHE A 170 -7.31 0.29 -10.26
C PHE A 170 -6.35 1.17 -9.46
N ARG A 171 -6.87 2.27 -8.90
CA ARG A 171 -6.11 3.29 -8.18
C ARG A 171 -6.72 3.50 -6.81
N VAL A 172 -5.87 3.59 -5.79
CA VAL A 172 -6.29 3.97 -4.44
C VAL A 172 -5.65 5.32 -4.12
N PRO A 173 -6.43 6.41 -3.99
CA PRO A 173 -5.90 7.72 -3.62
C PRO A 173 -5.08 7.65 -2.33
N ARG A 174 -3.86 8.23 -2.33
CA ARG A 174 -3.04 8.31 -1.13
C ARG A 174 -3.64 9.29 -0.12
N TYR A 175 -4.16 10.41 -0.61
CA TYR A 175 -4.93 11.34 0.21
C TYR A 175 -6.35 10.79 0.41
N TYR A 176 -6.78 10.64 1.67
CA TYR A 176 -8.00 9.90 2.00
C TYR A 176 -9.29 10.55 1.45
N PHE A 177 -9.36 11.89 1.39
CA PHE A 177 -10.60 12.60 1.04
C PHE A 177 -10.34 13.81 0.13
N PRO A 178 -9.92 13.61 -1.14
CA PRO A 178 -9.62 14.72 -2.04
C PRO A 178 -10.82 15.64 -2.29
N GLU A 179 -12.04 15.14 -2.12
CA GLU A 179 -13.28 15.88 -2.36
C GLU A 179 -13.78 16.66 -1.13
N ILE A 180 -13.20 16.44 0.06
CA ILE A 180 -13.65 17.08 1.31
C ILE A 180 -12.79 18.27 1.65
N THR A 181 -13.39 19.47 1.60
CA THR A 181 -12.70 20.72 1.92
C THR A 181 -12.65 21.02 3.43
N HIS A 182 -13.69 20.61 4.16
CA HIS A 182 -13.80 20.88 5.61
C HIS A 182 -14.21 19.61 6.36
N LEU A 183 -13.21 18.88 6.85
CA LEU A 183 -13.44 17.68 7.65
C LEU A 183 -14.10 18.06 8.98
N HIS A 184 -15.36 17.68 9.16
CA HIS A 184 -16.12 17.97 10.37
C HIS A 184 -16.18 16.76 11.31
N ARG A 185 -16.43 15.56 10.77
CA ARG A 185 -16.42 14.31 11.55
C ARG A 185 -15.58 13.27 10.84
N LEU A 186 -14.76 12.56 11.62
CA LEU A 186 -13.97 11.44 11.14
C LEU A 186 -14.25 10.22 12.02
N GLN A 187 -14.64 9.12 11.40
CA GLN A 187 -14.97 7.88 12.06
C GLN A 187 -14.08 6.75 11.53
N LEU A 188 -13.79 5.76 12.38
CA LEU A 188 -13.21 4.48 11.96
C LEU A 188 -14.31 3.43 11.89
N HIS A 189 -14.32 2.65 10.81
CA HIS A 189 -15.25 1.55 10.57
C HIS A 189 -14.45 0.29 10.28
N GLY A 190 -14.48 -0.63 11.22
CA GLY A 190 -13.84 -1.92 11.16
C GLY A 190 -14.79 -3.00 10.67
N PHE A 191 -14.28 -3.90 9.83
CA PHE A 191 -14.99 -5.09 9.40
C PHE A 191 -14.06 -6.30 9.46
N SER A 192 -14.59 -7.46 9.81
CA SER A 192 -13.86 -8.71 9.75
C SER A 192 -14.74 -9.81 9.19
N ASP A 193 -14.14 -10.69 8.41
CA ASP A 193 -14.79 -11.89 7.90
C ASP A 193 -13.83 -13.07 7.86
N ALA A 194 -14.38 -14.28 7.79
CA ALA A 194 -13.61 -15.50 7.73
C ALA A 194 -14.31 -16.58 6.89
N SER A 195 -13.51 -17.27 6.08
CA SER A 195 -13.85 -18.50 5.38
C SER A 195 -13.00 -19.66 5.88
N GLU A 196 -13.17 -20.85 5.31
CA GLU A 196 -12.32 -22.00 5.61
C GLU A 196 -10.87 -21.82 5.12
N ASP A 197 -10.65 -20.97 4.11
CA ASP A 197 -9.32 -20.74 3.51
C ASP A 197 -8.56 -19.58 4.16
N ALA A 198 -9.26 -18.57 4.69
CA ALA A 198 -8.63 -17.34 5.18
C ALA A 198 -9.54 -16.54 6.12
N TYR A 199 -8.93 -15.63 6.88
CA TYR A 199 -9.65 -14.63 7.66
C TYR A 199 -9.01 -13.25 7.46
N VAL A 200 -9.85 -12.21 7.49
CA VAL A 200 -9.50 -10.84 7.11
C VAL A 200 -10.07 -9.86 8.13
N ALA A 201 -9.35 -8.76 8.31
CA ALA A 201 -9.84 -7.56 8.96
C ALA A 201 -9.47 -6.35 8.12
N VAL A 202 -10.40 -5.42 7.95
CA VAL A 202 -10.21 -4.17 7.20
C VAL A 202 -10.78 -3.00 7.98
N VAL A 203 -10.09 -1.87 7.90
CA VAL A 203 -10.51 -0.63 8.54
C VAL A 203 -10.63 0.47 7.50
N TYR A 204 -11.80 1.11 7.48
CA TYR A 204 -12.09 2.26 6.65
C TYR A 204 -12.19 3.51 7.52
N PHE A 205 -11.81 4.65 6.95
CA PHE A 205 -12.35 5.90 7.42
C PHE A 205 -13.69 6.17 6.78
N ARG A 206 -14.56 6.82 7.57
CA ARG A 206 -15.73 7.54 7.08
C ARG A 206 -15.65 8.98 7.56
N SER A 207 -15.56 9.91 6.64
CA SER A 207 -15.57 11.34 6.89
C SER A 207 -16.93 11.93 6.54
N GLN A 208 -17.24 13.05 7.18
CA GLN A 208 -18.40 13.88 6.86
C GLN A 208 -17.98 15.34 6.94
N ASP A 209 -18.33 16.12 5.91
CA ASP A 209 -18.14 17.57 5.90
C ASP A 209 -19.31 18.31 6.60
N LEU A 210 -19.26 19.64 6.60
CA LEU A 210 -20.34 20.49 7.15
C LEU A 210 -21.63 20.47 6.30
N ASN A 211 -21.52 20.16 5.01
CA ASN A 211 -22.64 20.10 4.06
C ASN A 211 -23.32 18.72 4.04
N GLY A 212 -22.76 17.74 4.74
CA GLY A 212 -23.23 16.36 4.78
C GLY A 212 -22.62 15.42 3.74
N THR A 213 -21.66 15.88 2.92
CA THR A 213 -20.90 15.03 1.99
C THR A 213 -20.13 13.98 2.76
N ILE A 214 -20.24 12.72 2.35
CA ILE A 214 -19.59 11.58 2.99
C ILE A 214 -18.46 11.08 2.10
N GLY A 215 -17.26 10.98 2.67
CA GLY A 215 -16.13 10.32 2.05
C GLY A 215 -15.82 9.01 2.77
N THR A 216 -15.44 7.98 2.03
CA THR A 216 -14.94 6.73 2.62
C THR A 216 -13.65 6.32 1.94
N SER A 217 -12.67 5.90 2.73
CA SER A 217 -11.41 5.40 2.19
C SER A 217 -10.83 4.31 3.08
N ILE A 218 -10.24 3.31 2.46
CA ILE A 218 -9.56 2.22 3.15
C ILE A 218 -8.30 2.76 3.83
N VAL A 219 -8.09 2.42 5.09
CA VAL A 219 -6.91 2.85 5.86
C VAL A 219 -5.87 1.73 5.85
N LEU A 220 -6.31 0.54 6.25
CA LEU A 220 -5.45 -0.61 6.43
C LEU A 220 -6.29 -1.88 6.41
N ALA A 221 -5.80 -2.93 5.78
CA ALA A 221 -6.32 -4.27 5.92
C ALA A 221 -5.22 -5.27 6.27
N LYS A 222 -5.62 -6.36 6.92
CA LYS A 222 -4.76 -7.53 7.11
C LYS A 222 -5.52 -8.79 6.74
N SER A 223 -4.85 -9.65 5.99
CA SER A 223 -5.33 -10.96 5.58
C SER A 223 -4.38 -12.04 6.06
N ARG A 224 -4.93 -13.15 6.55
CA ARG A 224 -4.17 -14.34 6.96
C ARG A 224 -4.82 -15.58 6.39
N VAL A 225 -3.97 -16.48 5.88
CA VAL A 225 -4.41 -17.81 5.44
C VAL A 225 -4.80 -18.61 6.68
N ALA A 226 -5.87 -19.38 6.58
CA ALA A 226 -6.28 -20.28 7.64
C ALA A 226 -5.18 -21.32 7.89
N PRO A 227 -5.00 -21.79 9.15
CA PRO A 227 -4.06 -22.86 9.43
C PRO A 227 -4.38 -24.13 8.64
N ILE A 228 -3.35 -24.91 8.30
CA ILE A 228 -3.50 -26.23 7.65
C ILE A 228 -4.35 -27.16 8.53
N GLU A 229 -4.15 -27.10 9.85
CA GLU A 229 -5.02 -27.76 10.80
C GLU A 229 -6.39 -27.06 10.80
N ARG A 230 -7.42 -27.80 10.36
CA ARG A 230 -8.76 -27.25 10.18
C ARG A 230 -9.32 -26.73 11.49
N LEU A 231 -9.55 -25.42 11.54
CA LEU A 231 -10.34 -24.76 12.57
C LEU A 231 -11.78 -24.62 12.11
N SER A 232 -12.70 -24.59 13.07
CA SER A 232 -14.10 -24.29 12.75
C SER A 232 -14.27 -22.83 12.29
N ILE A 233 -15.24 -22.58 11.41
CA ILE A 233 -15.57 -21.23 10.95
C ILE A 233 -15.80 -20.25 12.12
N PRO A 234 -16.51 -20.60 13.22
CA PRO A 234 -16.62 -19.71 14.38
C PRO A 234 -15.28 -19.32 15.01
N ARG A 235 -14.31 -20.25 15.08
CA ARG A 235 -12.96 -19.94 15.59
C ARG A 235 -12.22 -18.99 14.64
N LEU A 236 -12.32 -19.20 13.33
CA LEU A 236 -11.70 -18.31 12.34
C LEU A 236 -12.32 -16.90 12.37
N LYS A 237 -13.64 -16.80 12.56
CA LYS A 237 -14.32 -15.51 12.79
C LYS A 237 -13.81 -14.81 14.05
N LEU A 238 -13.58 -15.55 15.14
CA LEU A 238 -12.99 -15.00 16.36
C LEU A 238 -11.55 -14.49 16.11
N CYS A 239 -10.75 -15.22 15.33
CA CYS A 239 -9.42 -14.77 14.92
C CYS A 239 -9.48 -13.48 14.08
N GLY A 240 -10.44 -13.37 13.15
CA GLY A 240 -10.71 -12.15 12.38
C GLY A 240 -11.08 -10.98 13.28
N ALA A 241 -11.99 -11.18 14.24
CA ALA A 241 -12.41 -10.16 15.19
C ALA A 241 -11.26 -9.69 16.10
N LEU A 242 -10.41 -10.62 16.58
CA LEU A 242 -9.21 -10.28 17.34
C LEU A 242 -8.25 -9.42 16.51
N MET A 243 -8.00 -9.82 15.26
CA MET A 243 -7.16 -9.05 14.35
C MET A 243 -7.72 -7.65 14.09
N LEU A 244 -9.05 -7.54 13.93
CA LEU A 244 -9.73 -6.25 13.78
C LEU A 244 -9.56 -5.35 15.00
N SER A 245 -9.77 -5.91 16.21
CA SER A 245 -9.58 -5.17 17.46
C SER A 245 -8.14 -4.65 17.60
N GLN A 246 -7.15 -5.47 17.22
CA GLN A 246 -5.74 -5.07 17.23
C GLN A 246 -5.46 -3.97 16.20
N LEU A 247 -6.04 -4.06 15.00
CA LEU A 247 -5.90 -3.04 13.96
C LEU A 247 -6.49 -1.69 14.39
N LEU A 248 -7.71 -1.68 14.93
CA LEU A 248 -8.36 -0.47 15.46
C LEU A 248 -7.51 0.17 16.56
N HIS A 249 -7.01 -0.63 17.51
CA HIS A 249 -6.16 -0.12 18.58
C HIS A 249 -4.85 0.48 18.05
N TYR A 250 -4.19 -0.23 17.12
CA TYR A 250 -2.97 0.25 16.47
C TYR A 250 -3.20 1.57 15.74
N LEU A 251 -4.26 1.65 14.91
CA LEU A 251 -4.59 2.84 14.13
C LEU A 251 -4.94 4.03 15.02
N LYS A 252 -5.67 3.83 16.12
CA LYS A 252 -6.00 4.90 17.07
C LYS A 252 -4.75 5.52 17.73
N ASN A 253 -3.71 4.71 17.96
CA ASN A 253 -2.45 5.19 18.54
C ASN A 253 -1.52 5.82 17.48
N LEU A 254 -1.53 5.27 16.26
CA LEU A 254 -0.70 5.75 15.15
C LEU A 254 -1.23 7.06 14.57
N LEU A 255 -2.52 7.09 14.26
CA LEU A 255 -3.20 8.25 13.69
C LEU A 255 -3.45 9.23 14.83
N LYS A 256 -2.57 10.22 14.98
CA LYS A 256 -2.72 11.35 15.91
C LYS A 256 -3.86 12.31 15.47
N LEU A 257 -5.00 11.75 15.05
CA LEU A 257 -6.16 12.44 14.51
C LEU A 257 -7.32 12.41 15.52
N SER A 258 -8.17 13.43 15.48
CA SER A 258 -9.40 13.49 16.29
C SER A 258 -10.47 12.57 15.70
N ILE A 259 -10.49 11.31 16.14
CA ILE A 259 -11.49 10.32 15.71
C ILE A 259 -12.74 10.50 16.58
N SER A 260 -13.86 10.87 15.95
CA SER A 260 -15.13 11.11 16.63
C SER A 260 -15.73 9.81 17.18
N GLN A 261 -15.74 8.74 16.38
CA GLN A 261 -16.34 7.45 16.74
C GLN A 261 -15.60 6.28 16.06
N VAL A 262 -15.70 5.11 16.68
CA VAL A 262 -15.15 3.84 16.17
C VAL A 262 -16.26 2.79 16.15
N TYR A 263 -16.45 2.16 15.01
CA TYR A 263 -17.38 1.05 14.77
C TYR A 263 -16.58 -0.20 14.40
N ALA A 264 -17.00 -1.37 14.87
CA ALA A 264 -16.33 -2.66 14.66
C ALA A 264 -17.37 -3.78 14.58
#